data_AF-A0A937WAV7-F1
#
_entry.id   AF-A0A937WAV7-F1
#
_cell.length_a   1.000
_cell.length_b   1.000
_cell.length_c   1.000
_cell.angle_alpha   90.00
_cell.angle_beta   90.00
_cell.angle_gamma   90.00
#
_symmetry.space_group_name_H-M   'P 1'
#
loop_
_entity.id
_entity.type
_entity.pdbx_description
1 polymer ?
#
loop_
_entity_poly.entity_id
_entity_poly.type
_entity_poly.pdbx_seq_one_letter_code
_entity_poly.pdbx_strand_id
1 'polypeptide(L)' 'MSIIEKAIELVDSKGRERVTGLFDTGSTSSCIDKGIAQKLELLIPLPQPLEFETAKKDDKMAVTPLLPTSERMGTS' A
#
# COMPACT_ATOMS: atom_id res chain seq x y z
N MET A 1 -12.23 -16.59 10.47
CA MET A 1 -11.46 -15.88 9.42
C MET A 1 -10.98 -16.89 8.42
N SER A 2 -11.09 -16.56 7.13
CA SER A 2 -10.55 -17.36 6.03
C SER A 2 -9.58 -16.51 5.23
N ILE A 3 -8.53 -17.16 4.75
CA ILE A 3 -7.52 -16.56 3.88
C ILE A 3 -7.38 -17.40 2.63
N ILE A 4 -7.33 -16.76 1.47
CA ILE A 4 -7.21 -17.43 0.16
C ILE A 4 -6.12 -16.75 -0.64
N GLU A 5 -5.22 -17.54 -1.21
CA GLU A 5 -4.23 -17.07 -2.18
C GLU A 5 -4.74 -17.30 -3.59
N LYS A 6 -4.64 -16.27 -4.45
CA LYS A 6 -5.08 -16.37 -5.84
C LYS A 6 -4.26 -15.49 -6.75
N ALA A 7 -3.89 -16.02 -7.92
CA ALA A 7 -3.32 -15.23 -8.99
C ALA A 7 -4.38 -14.25 -9.53
N ILE A 8 -4.05 -12.96 -9.55
CA ILE A 8 -4.89 -11.88 -10.03
C ILE A 8 -4.11 -10.98 -11.00
N GLU A 9 -4.84 -10.22 -11.82
CA GLU A 9 -4.28 -9.17 -12.66
C GLU A 9 -4.72 -7.82 -12.09
N LEU A 10 -3.75 -6.97 -11.78
CA LEU A 10 -3.97 -5.57 -11.41
C LEU A 10 -3.88 -4.73 -12.67
N VAL A 11 -4.83 -3.81 -12.86
CA VAL A 11 -4.93 -2.97 -14.06
C VAL A 11 -5.17 -1.53 -13.63
N ASP A 12 -4.39 -0.60 -14.17
CA ASP A 12 -4.54 0.84 -13.95
C ASP A 12 -4.01 1.62 -15.17
N SER A 13 -3.98 2.96 -15.14
CA SER A 13 -3.79 3.76 -16.36
C SER A 13 -2.42 3.60 -17.01
N LYS A 14 -1.38 3.23 -16.26
CA LYS A 14 -0.03 3.00 -16.82
C LYS A 14 0.21 1.55 -17.27
N GLY A 15 -0.70 0.61 -16.97
CA GLY A 15 -0.55 -0.77 -17.44
C GLY A 15 -1.21 -1.83 -16.56
N ARG A 16 -0.62 -3.03 -16.61
CA ARG A 16 -1.11 -4.22 -15.89
C ARG A 16 0.04 -5.03 -15.29
N GLU A 17 -0.19 -5.66 -14.15
CA GLU A 17 0.78 -6.56 -13.49
C GLU A 17 0.04 -7.79 -12.95
N ARG A 18 0.56 -8.99 -13.23
CA ARG A 18 0.00 -10.25 -12.69
C ARG A 18 0.74 -10.62 -11.40
N VAL A 19 -0.02 -10.81 -10.33
CA VAL A 19 0.52 -11.05 -8.97
C VAL A 19 -0.28 -12.14 -8.25
N THR A 20 0.30 -12.72 -7.20
CA THR A 20 -0.47 -13.52 -6.24
C THR A 20 -1.00 -12.61 -5.15
N GLY A 21 -2.33 -12.47 -5.05
CA GLY A 21 -3.00 -11.71 -4.01
C GLY A 21 -3.44 -12.59 -2.84
N LEU A 22 -3.47 -11.99 -1.66
CA LEU A 22 -3.99 -12.59 -0.43
C LEU A 22 -5.35 -11.99 -0.11
N PHE A 23 -6.39 -12.82 -0.14
CA PHE A 23 -7.76 -12.41 0.16
C PHE A 23 -8.07 -12.76 1.61
N ASP A 24 -8.01 -11.75 2.48
CA ASP A 24 -8.28 -11.87 3.90
C ASP A 24 -9.63 -11.25 4.26
N THR A 25 -10.59 -12.09 4.63
CA THR A 25 -11.93 -11.67 5.11
C THR A 25 -11.88 -10.83 6.40
N GLY A 26 -10.76 -10.85 7.14
CA GLY A 26 -10.54 -10.04 8.33
C GLY A 26 -9.93 -8.66 8.06
N SER A 27 -9.52 -8.34 6.83
CA SER A 27 -8.93 -7.04 6.51
C SER A 27 -9.99 -6.02 6.12
N THR A 28 -9.89 -4.81 6.67
CA THR A 28 -10.71 -3.65 6.28
C THR A 28 -10.10 -2.86 5.12
N SER A 29 -8.84 -3.14 4.75
CA SER A 29 -8.10 -2.39 3.74
C SER A 29 -7.27 -3.32 2.86
N SER A 30 -7.03 -2.89 1.62
CA SER A 30 -6.13 -3.56 0.69
C SER A 30 -4.76 -2.90 0.73
N CYS A 31 -3.71 -3.71 0.77
CA CYS A 31 -2.33 -3.24 0.67
C CYS A 31 -1.67 -3.88 -0.55
N ILE A 32 -0.85 -3.10 -1.25
CA ILE A 32 -0.08 -3.53 -2.42
C ILE A 32 1.38 -3.09 -2.24
N ASP A 33 2.31 -3.87 -2.78
CA ASP A 33 3.71 -3.48 -2.83
C ASP A 33 3.89 -2.12 -3.54
N LYS A 34 4.72 -1.26 -2.95
CA LYS A 34 4.96 0.10 -3.45
C LYS A 34 5.54 0.11 -4.87
N GLY A 35 6.44 -0.81 -5.19
CA GLY A 35 7.04 -0.89 -6.52
C GLY A 35 6.01 -1.24 -7.58
N ILE A 36 5.08 -2.14 -7.27
CA ILE A 36 3.97 -2.49 -8.17
C ILE A 36 3.03 -1.29 -8.36
N ALA A 37 2.64 -0.62 -7.27
CA ALA A 37 1.78 0.56 -7.34
C ALA A 37 2.41 1.69 -8.21
N GLN A 38 3.73 1.90 -8.12
CA GLN A 38 4.44 2.90 -8.94
C GLN A 38 4.46 2.57 -10.43
N LYS A 39 4.50 1.28 -10.79
CA LYS A 39 4.43 0.84 -12.19
C LYS A 39 3.02 1.06 -12.77
N LEU A 40 1.99 0.84 -11.97
CA LEU A 40 0.60 0.87 -12.39
C LEU A 40 0.02 2.29 -12.45
N GLU A 41 0.38 3.17 -11.49
CA GLU A 41 -0.18 4.52 -11.44
C GLU A 41 0.72 5.56 -10.73
N LEU A 42 0.29 6.82 -10.69
CA LEU A 42 0.85 7.86 -9.84
C LEU A 42 0.52 7.60 -8.37
N LEU A 43 1.54 7.60 -7.50
CA LEU A 43 1.31 7.60 -6.06
C LEU A 43 0.90 8.99 -5.58
N ILE A 44 -0.34 9.11 -5.10
CA ILE A 44 -0.83 10.31 -4.44
C ILE A 44 -0.60 10.21 -2.92
N PRO A 45 -0.25 11.31 -2.24
CA PRO A 45 -0.15 11.32 -0.78
C PRO A 45 -1.48 10.95 -0.13
N LEU A 46 -1.41 10.31 1.04
CA LEU A 46 -2.60 10.06 1.84
C LEU A 46 -3.26 11.39 2.24
N PRO A 47 -4.60 11.49 2.22
CA PRO A 47 -5.30 12.71 2.62
C PRO A 47 -5.14 13.01 4.12
N GLN A 48 -4.97 11.97 4.93
CA GLN A 48 -4.68 12.05 6.36
C GLN A 48 -3.82 10.83 6.77
N PRO A 49 -3.03 10.92 7.85
CA PRO A 49 -2.33 9.76 8.38
C PRO A 49 -3.29 8.62 8.72
N LEU A 50 -2.85 7.39 8.51
CA LEU A 50 -3.56 6.18 8.90
C LEU A 50 -2.80 5.47 10.02
N GLU A 51 -3.53 4.87 10.95
CA GLU A 51 -2.96 4.08 12.05
C GLU A 51 -3.41 2.63 11.88
N PHE A 52 -2.46 1.70 11.93
CA PHE A 52 -2.70 0.27 11.83
C PHE A 52 -2.23 -0.44 13.09
N GLU A 53 -3.01 -1.43 13.53
CA GLU A 53 -2.54 -2.37 14.55
C GLU A 53 -1.55 -3.35 13.92
N THR A 54 -0.65 -3.89 14.74
CA THR A 54 0.32 -4.90 14.31
C THR A 54 0.06 -6.23 15.00
N ALA A 55 0.70 -7.30 14.52
CA ALA A 55 0.65 -8.61 15.19
C ALA A 55 1.31 -8.59 16.58
N LYS A 56 2.15 -7.60 16.88
CA LYS A 56 2.73 -7.42 18.20
C LYS A 56 1.76 -6.66 19.08
N LYS A 57 1.44 -7.24 20.24
CA LYS A 57 0.48 -6.67 21.19
C LYS A 57 0.90 -5.25 21.59
N ASP A 58 -0.08 -4.35 21.61
CA ASP A 58 0.06 -2.93 21.97
C ASP A 58 1.04 -2.14 21.08
N ASP A 59 1.42 -2.69 19.92
CA ASP A 59 2.29 -2.03 18.94
C ASP A 59 1.48 -1.61 17.72
N LYS A 60 1.67 -0.34 17.32
CA LYS A 60 0.90 0.31 16.26
C LYS A 60 1.83 0.98 15.26
N MET A 61 1.40 0.99 14.01
CA MET A 61 2.13 1.60 12.91
C MET A 61 1.35 2.80 12.36
N ALA A 62 1.98 3.98 12.40
CA ALA A 62 1.48 5.16 11.72
C ALA A 62 2.01 5.21 10.28
N VAL A 63 1.11 5.35 9.32
CA VAL A 63 1.43 5.57 7.91
C VAL A 63 1.10 7.02 7.59
N THR A 64 2.14 7.80 7.32
CA THR A 64 2.01 9.22 6.99
C THR A 64 2.02 9.45 5.49
N PRO A 65 1.49 10.58 5.00
CA PRO A 65 1.57 10.95 3.60
C PRO A 65 3.02 10.96 3.10
N LEU A 66 3.25 10.51 1.88
CA LEU A 66 4.55 10.70 1.22
C LEU A 66 4.77 12.21 1.01
N LEU A 67 5.82 12.77 1.63
CA LEU A 67 6.19 14.16 1.37
C LEU A 67 6.47 14.33 -0.14
N PRO A 68 6.01 15.44 -0.73
CA PRO A 68 6.27 15.75 -2.14
C PRO A 68 7.77 15.75 -2.41
N THR A 69 8.15 15.32 -3.62
CA THR A 69 9.55 15.13 -4.01
C THR A 69 10.38 16.42 -3.89
N SER A 70 9.75 17.60 -3.97
CA SER A 70 10.38 18.91 -3.80
C SER A 70 10.94 19.15 -2.40
N GLU A 71 10.41 18.50 -1.37
CA GLU A 71 10.85 18.69 0.03
C GLU A 71 11.96 17.71 0.46
N ARG A 72 12.32 16.76 -0.42
CA ARG A 72 13.42 15.81 -0.16
C ARG A 72 14.80 16.32 -0.62
N MET A 73 14.87 17.48 -1.26
CA MET A 73 16.11 18.14 -1.70
C MET A 73 16.59 19.24 -0.74
N GLY A 74 16.26 19.13 0.55
CA GLY A 74 16.73 20.03 1.60
C GLY A 74 17.46 19.29 2.69
N THR A 75 18.71 18.90 2.43
CA THR A 75 19.80 18.65 3.40
C THR A 75 21.02 18.20 2.59
N SER A 76 21.80 19.18 2.13
CA SER A 76 23.23 19.01 1.84
C SER A 76 24.03 19.48 3.04
#